data_AF-A0A2H0CPP1-F1
#
_entry.id   AF-A0A2H0CPP1-F1
#
_cell.length_a   1.000
_cell.length_b   1.000
_cell.length_c   1.000
_cell.angle_alpha   90.00
_cell.angle_beta   90.00
_cell.angle_gamma   90.00
#
_symmetry.space_group_name_H-M   'P 1'
#
loop_
_entity.id
_entity.type
_entity.pdbx_description
1 polymer ?
#
loop_
_entity_poly.entity_id
_entity_poly.type
_entity_poly.pdbx_seq_one_letter_code
_entity_poly.pdbx_strand_id
1 'polypeptide(L)'
;MKKNEKIEVVQGSGNVFRDFGDPNADTEQLKCILAARIIDILDKQKLSVRKAEGVTGVKASEFSLIRNVKLGRFTADRLISILNKFDQQVDVKVKVRPRSRKTAREEAALRSLRGQVAT
;
A
#
# COMPACT_ATOMS: atom_id res chain seq x y z
N MET A 1 -38.73 -5.14 -3.31
CA MET A 1 -37.27 -5.40 -3.45
C MET A 1 -36.88 -5.15 -4.89
N LYS A 2 -36.10 -4.11 -5.19
CA LYS A 2 -35.66 -3.83 -6.57
C LYS A 2 -34.62 -4.86 -7.01
N LYS A 3 -34.80 -5.35 -8.23
CA LYS A 3 -34.07 -6.42 -8.93
C LYS A 3 -32.60 -6.05 -9.17
N ASN A 4 -31.71 -7.02 -8.95
CA ASN A 4 -30.38 -7.22 -9.53
C ASN A 4 -29.88 -6.11 -10.47
N GLU A 5 -29.26 -5.08 -9.91
CA GLU A 5 -28.32 -4.27 -10.68
C GLU A 5 -27.08 -5.12 -10.94
N LYS A 6 -26.72 -5.29 -12.22
CA LYS A 6 -25.44 -5.93 -12.59
C LYS A 6 -24.33 -4.98 -12.17
N ILE A 7 -23.66 -5.30 -11.07
CA ILE A 7 -22.44 -4.60 -10.66
C ILE A 7 -21.40 -4.86 -11.74
N GLU A 8 -20.93 -3.81 -12.39
CA GLU A 8 -19.81 -3.89 -13.32
C GLU A 8 -18.54 -4.19 -12.51
N VAL A 9 -17.97 -5.37 -12.73
CA VAL A 9 -16.72 -5.78 -12.08
C VAL A 9 -15.56 -5.44 -13.00
N VAL A 10 -14.75 -4.46 -12.61
CA VAL A 10 -13.55 -4.06 -13.34
C VAL A 10 -12.34 -4.77 -12.75
N GLN A 11 -11.47 -5.32 -13.59
CA GLN A 11 -10.22 -5.91 -13.15
C GLN A 11 -9.22 -4.81 -12.76
N GLY A 12 -8.75 -4.82 -11.50
CA GLY A 12 -7.76 -3.88 -11.00
C GLY A 12 -6.39 -4.03 -11.69
N SER A 13 -5.59 -2.96 -11.70
CA SER A 13 -4.28 -2.93 -12.39
C SER A 13 -3.18 -3.73 -11.68
N GLY A 14 -3.49 -4.29 -10.50
CA GLY A 14 -2.53 -4.92 -9.59
C GLY A 14 -1.87 -3.94 -8.61
N ASN A 15 -2.13 -2.63 -8.74
CA ASN A 15 -1.85 -1.64 -7.72
C ASN A 15 -3.15 -0.89 -7.40
N VAL A 16 -3.78 -1.26 -6.30
CA VAL A 16 -5.05 -0.68 -5.86
C VAL A 16 -4.93 0.83 -5.64
N PHE A 17 -3.79 1.32 -5.14
CA PHE A 17 -3.58 2.75 -4.93
C PHE A 17 -3.56 3.53 -6.25
N ARG A 18 -3.06 2.94 -7.35
CA ARG A 18 -3.13 3.56 -8.68
C ARG A 18 -4.57 3.59 -9.19
N ASP A 19 -5.32 2.52 -8.95
CA ASP A 19 -6.72 2.42 -9.36
C ASP A 19 -7.58 3.50 -8.67
N PHE A 20 -7.22 3.89 -7.44
CA PHE A 20 -7.85 4.99 -6.70
C PHE A 20 -7.18 6.37 -6.89
N GLY A 21 -6.18 6.49 -7.78
CA GLY A 21 -5.55 7.77 -8.09
C GLY A 21 -4.66 8.36 -6.98
N ASP A 22 -4.15 7.53 -6.06
CA ASP A 22 -3.26 7.99 -5.00
C ASP A 22 -1.95 8.57 -5.61
N PRO A 23 -1.56 9.81 -5.26
CA PRO A 23 -0.33 10.41 -5.78
C PRO A 23 0.93 9.62 -5.41
N ASN A 24 0.91 8.92 -4.28
CA ASN A 24 1.98 8.10 -3.71
C ASN A 24 1.77 6.60 -3.94
N ALA A 25 0.92 6.22 -4.90
CA ALA A 25 0.48 4.85 -5.10
C ALA A 25 1.60 3.79 -5.14
N ASP A 26 2.75 4.12 -5.72
CA ASP A 26 3.88 3.19 -5.84
C ASP A 26 4.55 2.94 -4.48
N THR A 27 4.69 4.00 -3.68
CA THR A 27 5.26 3.95 -2.34
C THR A 27 4.32 3.23 -1.39
N GLU A 28 3.02 3.53 -1.42
CA GLU A 28 2.03 2.86 -0.56
C GLU A 28 1.89 1.38 -0.90
N GLN A 29 1.88 1.02 -2.19
CA GLN A 29 1.91 -0.38 -2.61
C GLN A 29 3.15 -1.10 -2.07
N LEU A 30 4.34 -0.50 -2.17
CA LEU A 30 5.58 -1.09 -1.65
C LEU A 30 5.49 -1.30 -0.12
N LYS A 31 5.06 -0.28 0.62
CA LYS A 31 4.89 -0.38 2.08
C LYS A 31 3.89 -1.48 2.45
N CYS A 32 2.75 -1.56 1.76
CA CYS A 32 1.73 -2.57 2.03
C CYS A 32 2.25 -3.98 1.77
N ILE A 33 3.00 -4.21 0.68
CA ILE A 33 3.62 -5.52 0.41
C ILE A 33 4.58 -5.90 1.53
N LEU A 34 5.47 -4.99 1.94
CA LEU A 34 6.43 -5.24 3.02
C LEU A 34 5.73 -5.49 4.37
N ALA A 35 4.73 -4.68 4.70
CA ALA A 35 3.94 -4.83 5.92
C ALA A 35 3.19 -6.17 5.94
N ALA A 36 2.60 -6.59 4.81
CA ALA A 36 1.94 -7.88 4.69
C ALA A 36 2.91 -9.03 4.96
N ARG A 37 4.16 -8.95 4.47
CA ARG A 37 5.19 -9.96 4.81
C ARG A 37 5.51 -10.02 6.30
N ILE A 38 5.57 -8.87 6.97
CA ILE A 38 5.77 -8.83 8.43
C ILE A 38 4.59 -9.49 9.14
N ILE A 39 3.35 -9.15 8.75
CA ILE A 39 2.14 -9.74 9.34
C ILE A 39 2.13 -11.26 9.14
N ASP A 40 2.44 -11.75 7.93
CA ASP A 40 2.54 -13.17 7.63
C ASP A 40 3.51 -13.90 8.56
N ILE A 41 4.68 -13.31 8.85
CA ILE A 41 5.67 -13.89 9.77
C ILE A 41 5.11 -13.96 11.18
N LEU A 42 4.52 -12.86 11.65
CA LEU A 42 3.91 -12.80 12.99
C LEU A 42 2.80 -13.86 13.14
N ASP A 43 1.98 -14.06 12.12
CA ASP A 43 0.87 -15.00 12.15
C ASP A 43 1.34 -16.46 12.06
N LYS A 44 2.26 -16.78 11.13
CA LYS A 44 2.83 -18.13 10.98
C LYS A 44 3.55 -18.60 12.24
N GLN A 45 4.28 -17.69 12.90
CA GLN A 45 5.00 -17.98 14.14
C GLN A 45 4.13 -17.78 15.39
N LYS A 46 2.85 -17.39 15.23
CA LYS A 46 1.91 -17.09 16.32
C LYS A 46 2.49 -16.13 17.36
N LEU A 47 3.19 -15.10 16.89
CA LEU A 47 3.82 -14.11 17.75
C LEU A 47 2.79 -13.04 18.14
N SER A 48 2.61 -12.89 19.45
CA SER A 48 2.03 -11.66 19.98
C SER A 48 2.98 -10.49 19.73
N VAL A 49 2.44 -9.28 19.73
CA VAL A 49 3.20 -8.04 19.59
C VAL A 49 4.33 -7.94 20.63
N ARG A 50 4.07 -8.36 21.89
CA ARG A 50 5.08 -8.36 22.97
C ARG A 50 6.16 -9.42 22.76
N LYS A 51 5.79 -10.58 22.25
CA LYS A 51 6.78 -11.62 21.92
C LYS A 51 7.65 -11.18 20.74
N ALA A 52 7.06 -10.57 19.71
CA ALA A 52 7.80 -10.00 18.59
C ALA A 52 8.80 -8.93 19.04
N GLU A 53 8.40 -8.05 19.95
CA GLU A 53 9.30 -7.09 20.60
C GLU A 53 10.46 -7.78 21.32
N GLY A 54 10.19 -8.84 22.10
CA GLY A 54 11.24 -9.59 22.79
C GLY A 54 12.25 -10.27 21.86
N VAL A 55 11.82 -10.79 20.70
CA VAL A 55 12.72 -11.48 19.76
C VAL A 55 13.50 -10.51 18.87
N THR A 56 12.88 -9.39 18.47
CA THR A 56 13.45 -8.47 17.47
C THR A 56 14.06 -7.19 18.05
N GLY A 57 13.69 -6.82 19.29
CA GLY A 57 13.99 -5.52 19.88
C GLY A 57 13.20 -4.34 19.28
N VAL A 58 12.31 -4.59 18.32
CA VAL A 58 11.43 -3.56 17.73
C VAL A 58 10.27 -3.29 18.67
N LYS A 59 9.90 -2.02 18.86
CA LYS A 59 8.87 -1.66 19.84
C LYS A 59 7.54 -2.35 19.52
N ALA A 60 6.87 -2.86 20.54
CA ALA A 60 5.53 -3.44 20.42
C ALA A 60 4.55 -2.51 19.68
N SER A 61 4.63 -1.20 19.92
CA SER A 61 3.77 -0.22 19.26
C SER A 61 3.92 -0.21 17.74
N GLU A 62 5.11 -0.48 17.20
CA GLU A 62 5.32 -0.56 15.75
C GLU A 62 4.61 -1.77 15.14
N PHE A 63 4.70 -2.95 15.78
CA PHE A 63 3.99 -4.15 15.33
C PHE A 63 2.47 -3.96 15.38
N SER A 64 1.95 -3.30 16.41
CA SER A 64 0.53 -2.95 16.48
C SER A 64 0.09 -2.06 15.31
N LEU A 65 0.92 -1.12 14.87
CA LEU A 65 0.59 -0.25 13.74
C LEU A 65 0.65 -0.99 12.41
N ILE A 66 1.65 -1.86 12.24
CA ILE A 66 1.80 -2.70 11.06
C ILE A 66 0.59 -3.63 10.92
N ARG A 67 0.17 -4.32 11.98
CA ARG A 67 -1.03 -5.18 11.98
C ARG A 67 -2.32 -4.42 11.64
N ASN A 68 -2.40 -3.14 12.01
CA ASN A 68 -3.54 -2.27 11.70
C ASN A 68 -3.38 -1.50 10.38
N VAL A 69 -2.34 -1.81 9.59
CA VAL A 69 -2.02 -1.15 8.30
C VAL A 69 -1.92 0.37 8.43
N LYS A 70 -1.47 0.88 9.59
CA LYS A 70 -1.24 2.30 9.85
C LYS A 70 0.19 2.68 9.44
N LEU A 71 0.45 2.64 8.13
CA LEU A 71 1.80 2.71 7.56
C LEU A 71 2.32 4.13 7.27
N GLY A 72 1.51 5.18 7.50
CA GLY A 72 1.87 6.56 7.12
C GLY A 72 3.19 7.08 7.70
N ARG A 73 3.60 6.59 8.87
CA ARG A 73 4.88 6.97 9.53
C ARG A 73 6.07 6.08 9.13
N PHE A 74 5.84 4.99 8.41
CA PHE A 74 6.87 4.02 8.09
C PHE A 74 7.48 4.33 6.72
N THR A 75 8.79 4.37 6.67
CA THR A 75 9.54 4.29 5.42
C THR A 75 9.63 2.83 4.97
N ALA A 76 9.84 2.60 3.67
CA ALA A 76 10.11 1.25 3.16
C ALA A 76 11.36 0.66 3.82
N ASP A 77 12.41 1.47 4.01
CA ASP A 77 13.63 1.09 4.72
C ASP A 77 13.35 0.59 6.15
N ARG A 78 12.48 1.28 6.90
CA ARG A 78 12.12 0.82 8.26
C ARG A 78 11.42 -0.54 8.23
N LEU A 79 10.54 -0.79 7.27
CA LEU A 79 9.86 -2.08 7.13
C LEU A 79 10.85 -3.19 6.74
N ILE A 80 11.81 -2.90 5.86
CA ILE A 80 12.90 -3.84 5.50
C ILE A 80 13.77 -4.14 6.73
N SER A 81 14.13 -3.12 7.51
CA SER A 81 14.89 -3.29 8.76
C SER A 81 14.17 -4.22 9.74
N ILE A 82 12.84 -4.12 9.86
CA ILE A 82 12.04 -5.02 10.69
C ILE A 82 12.05 -6.46 10.14
N LEU A 83 11.95 -6.65 8.82
CA LEU A 83 12.08 -7.97 8.19
C LEU A 83 13.46 -8.59 8.45
N ASN A 84 14.53 -7.80 8.35
CA ASN A 84 15.89 -8.26 8.65
C ASN A 84 16.05 -8.68 10.13
N LYS A 85 15.31 -8.06 11.07
CA LYS A 85 15.27 -8.47 12.48
C LYS A 85 14.53 -9.79 12.71
N PHE A 86 13.78 -10.28 11.73
CA PHE A 86 13.24 -11.64 11.69
C PHE A 86 14.13 -12.59 10.87
N ASP A 87 15.39 -12.23 10.65
CA ASP A 87 16.36 -12.98 9.83
C ASP A 87 15.86 -13.26 8.41
N GLN A 88 15.00 -12.37 7.88
CA GLN A 88 14.52 -12.47 6.50
C GLN A 88 15.43 -11.65 5.59
N GLN A 89 15.71 -12.21 4.41
CA GLN A 89 16.38 -11.49 3.34
C GLN A 89 15.33 -10.91 2.38
N VAL A 90 15.51 -9.64 1.98
CA VAL A 90 14.61 -8.95 1.05
C VAL A 90 15.31 -8.72 -0.29
N ASP A 91 14.82 -9.38 -1.34
CA ASP A 91 15.25 -9.13 -2.72
C ASP A 91 14.24 -8.23 -3.44
N VAL A 92 14.73 -7.16 -4.07
CA VAL A 92 13.89 -6.18 -4.76
C VAL A 92 14.19 -6.17 -6.26
N LYS A 93 13.15 -6.39 -7.07
CA LYS A 93 13.20 -6.18 -8.53
C LYS A 93 12.37 -4.96 -8.90
N VAL A 94 13.05 -3.91 -9.38
CA VAL A 94 12.40 -2.66 -9.78
C VAL A 94 12.30 -2.58 -11.29
N LYS A 95 11.09 -2.34 -11.81
CA LYS A 95 10.86 -2.02 -13.22
C LYS A 95 10.24 -0.63 -13.33
N VAL A 96 10.99 0.30 -13.89
CA VAL A 96 10.52 1.68 -14.13
C VAL A 96 10.00 1.80 -15.55
N ARG A 97 8.89 2.52 -15.74
CA ARG A 97 8.32 2.86 -17.04
C ARG A 97 7.92 4.33 -17.05
N PRO A 98 7.88 5.01 -18.21
CA PRO A 98 7.32 6.35 -18.32
C PRO A 98 5.89 6.38 -17.78
N ARG A 99 5.56 7.37 -16.94
CA ARG A 99 4.20 7.55 -16.43
C ARG A 99 3.31 7.99 -17.60
N SER A 100 2.27 7.21 -17.90
CA SER A 100 1.33 7.56 -18.98
C SER A 100 0.64 8.88 -18.63
N ARG A 101 0.89 9.94 -19.40
CA ARG A 101 0.26 11.27 -19.19
C ARG A 101 -1.25 11.30 -19.48
N LYS A 102 -1.88 10.16 -19.79
CA LYS A 102 -3.29 10.08 -20.19
C LYS A 102 -4.23 10.60 -19.10
N THR A 103 -4.02 10.19 -17.85
CA THR A 103 -4.87 10.63 -16.72
C THR A 103 -4.66 12.10 -16.37
N ALA A 104 -3.43 12.62 -16.39
CA ALA A 104 -3.19 14.04 -16.10
C ALA A 104 -3.78 14.98 -17.16
N ARG A 105 -3.80 14.58 -18.45
CA ARG A 105 -4.45 15.35 -19.51
C ARG A 105 -5.98 15.24 -19.46
N GLU A 106 -6.53 14.06 -19.18
CA GLU A 106 -7.99 13.87 -19.04
C GLU A 106 -8.52 14.60 -17.80
N GLU A 107 -7.84 14.54 -16.65
CA GLU A 107 -8.20 15.27 -15.44
C GLU A 107 -8.04 16.79 -15.60
N ALA A 108 -6.99 17.25 -16.29
CA ALA A 108 -6.82 18.67 -16.62
C ALA A 108 -7.92 19.15 -17.59
N ALA A 109 -8.29 18.32 -18.58
CA ALA A 109 -9.38 18.62 -19.51
C ALA A 109 -10.75 18.62 -18.82
N LEU A 110 -11.01 17.70 -17.89
CA LEU A 110 -12.23 17.66 -17.08
C LEU A 110 -12.33 18.87 -16.14
N ARG A 111 -11.21 19.34 -15.59
CA ARG A 111 -11.15 20.58 -14.79
C ARG A 111 -11.37 21.84 -15.64
N SER A 112 -10.83 21.90 -16.86
CA SER A 112 -11.04 23.06 -17.75
C SER A 112 -12.48 23.14 -18.26
N LEU A 113 -13.12 22.00 -18.54
CA LEU A 113 -14.52 21.95 -18.96
C LEU A 113 -15.48 22.40 -17.85
N ARG A 114 -15.21 22.04 -16.58
CA ARG A 114 -16.02 22.49 -15.44
C ARG A 114 -15.89 24.00 -15.14
N GLY A 115 -14.78 24.62 -15.49
CA GLY A 115 -14.59 26.07 -15.36
C GLY A 115 -15.28 26.90 -16.45
N GLN A 116 -15.59 26.30 -17.60
CA GLN A 116 -16.22 27.00 -18.74
C GLN A 116 -17.75 27.06 -18.68
N VAL A 117 -18.40 26.27 -17.82
CA VAL A 117 -19.88 26.25 -17.66
C VAL A 117 -20.38 27.19 -16.55
N ALA A 118 -19.48 27.92 -15.89
CA ALA A 118 -19.79 28.84 -14.79
C ALA A 118 -19.75 30.33 -15.21
N THR A 119 -19.79 30.62 -16.52
CA THR A 119 -19.95 31.97 -17.08
C THR A 119 -21.13 31.97 -18.03
#